data_AF-A0A443S586-F1
#
_entry.id   AF-A0A443S586-F1
#
_cell.length_a   1.000
_cell.length_b   1.000
_cell.length_c   1.000
_cell.angle_alpha   90.00
_cell.angle_beta   90.00
_cell.angle_gamma   90.00
#
_symmetry.space_group_name_H-M   'P 1'
#
loop_
_entity.id
_entity.type
_entity.pdbx_description
1 polymer ?
#
loop_
_entity_poly.entity_id
_entity_poly.type
_entity_poly.pdbx_seq_one_letter_code
_entity_poly.pdbx_strand_id
1 'polypeptide(L)'
;MAELTAAKLSSSAFCPETFVRELTKPSVGVDGLLSARLKVQTLVDETNALLKKNVYKNYALFIETAKEISYLKSEMYQLSHLLTEEQSLLNSLLDTSISGDKTHVLTANEKKEVAAKFRGQEDSDAKMAKSVSVHQFGKAQANVKELTNVLEKVEGITGILETKNRVLLHSGEMIELDEDYKPLPNQGPVFGIILNDCLLFANSSHGSVRSLSKKYKYQSMSELDNIAIINVKDPNFKTAFKVLMFPQTRVFKVDTVENKKKWLDAFDLAKKQRRASLSLQRRDSLMFISNINVDMSGGGVQSSGKTMSPIDRPYSALHNPFDETELEDIQL
;
A
#
# COMPACT_ATOMS: atom_id res chain seq x y z
N MET A 1 -43.90 -28.03 21.95
CA MET A 1 -44.01 -26.95 22.95
C MET A 1 -42.68 -26.90 23.71
N ALA A 2 -41.74 -25.99 23.49
CA ALA A 2 -41.74 -24.76 22.74
C ALA A 2 -40.38 -24.61 22.04
N GLU A 3 -40.45 -24.09 20.83
CA GLU A 3 -39.34 -23.62 20.01
C GLU A 3 -38.42 -22.73 20.86
N LEU A 4 -37.24 -23.24 21.20
CA LEU A 4 -36.19 -22.49 21.89
C LEU A 4 -35.54 -21.55 20.87
N THR A 5 -36.30 -20.57 20.40
CA THR A 5 -35.86 -19.63 19.38
C THR A 5 -34.90 -18.64 20.00
N ALA A 6 -33.78 -18.36 19.32
CA ALA A 6 -32.84 -17.30 19.71
C ALA A 6 -33.54 -15.97 20.06
N ALA A 7 -34.73 -15.73 19.49
CA ALA A 7 -35.62 -14.61 19.83
C ALA A 7 -36.00 -14.51 21.33
N LYS A 8 -36.14 -15.63 22.06
CA LYS A 8 -36.48 -15.62 23.49
C LYS A 8 -35.27 -15.27 24.36
N LEU A 9 -34.06 -15.65 23.93
CA LEU A 9 -32.79 -15.29 24.57
C LEU A 9 -32.39 -13.83 24.28
N SER A 10 -32.77 -13.31 23.10
CA SER A 10 -32.51 -11.93 22.69
C SER A 10 -33.58 -10.92 23.13
N SER A 11 -34.56 -11.34 23.93
CA SER A 11 -35.61 -10.46 24.43
C SER A 11 -35.10 -9.53 25.54
N SER A 12 -35.48 -8.25 25.48
CA SER A 12 -35.11 -7.23 26.49
C SER A 12 -35.60 -7.56 27.91
N ALA A 13 -36.64 -8.39 28.04
CA ALA A 13 -37.20 -8.85 29.32
C ALA A 13 -36.81 -10.30 29.66
N PHE A 14 -35.61 -10.74 29.26
CA PHE A 14 -35.12 -12.08 29.53
C PHE A 14 -34.73 -12.27 31.00
N CYS A 15 -35.40 -13.20 31.69
CA CYS A 15 -35.07 -13.61 33.05
C CYS A 15 -34.40 -15.00 33.04
N PRO A 16 -33.09 -15.11 33.39
CA PRO A 16 -32.35 -16.38 33.35
C PRO A 16 -32.96 -17.45 34.26
N GLU A 17 -33.42 -17.08 35.44
CA GLU A 17 -33.97 -18.03 36.43
C GLU A 17 -35.29 -18.65 35.98
N THR A 18 -36.18 -17.83 35.41
CA THR A 18 -37.46 -18.31 34.84
C THR A 18 -37.21 -19.19 33.62
N PHE A 19 -36.23 -18.84 32.79
CA PHE A 19 -35.85 -19.62 31.62
C PHE A 19 -35.30 -20.99 31.99
N VAL A 20 -34.35 -21.07 32.93
CA VAL A 20 -33.82 -22.34 33.42
C VAL A 20 -34.92 -23.18 34.06
N ARG A 21 -35.80 -22.56 34.86
CA ARG A 21 -36.94 -23.26 35.49
C ARG A 21 -37.90 -23.85 34.46
N GLU A 22 -38.22 -23.12 33.40
CA GLU A 22 -39.04 -23.62 32.28
C GLU A 22 -38.32 -24.70 31.46
N LEU A 23 -37.00 -24.62 31.33
CA LEU A 23 -36.17 -25.62 30.65
C LEU A 23 -36.08 -26.94 31.42
N THR A 24 -36.07 -26.87 32.76
CA THR A 24 -35.96 -28.06 33.63
C THR A 24 -37.31 -28.71 33.93
N LYS A 25 -38.43 -27.99 33.87
CA LYS A 25 -39.80 -28.51 34.13
C LYS A 25 -40.19 -29.78 33.33
N PRO A 26 -39.86 -29.92 32.02
CA PRO A 26 -40.18 -31.11 31.24
C PRO A 26 -39.08 -32.19 31.30
N SER A 27 -37.96 -31.93 32.00
CA SER A 27 -36.82 -32.85 32.04
C SER A 27 -37.06 -33.93 33.10
N VAL A 28 -37.64 -35.06 32.69
CA VAL A 28 -37.94 -36.20 33.58
C VAL A 28 -36.67 -36.96 34.02
N GLY A 29 -35.50 -36.69 33.43
CA GLY A 29 -34.23 -37.33 33.78
C GLY A 29 -32.98 -36.52 33.42
N VAL A 30 -31.81 -37.03 33.82
CA VAL A 30 -30.49 -36.39 33.65
C VAL A 30 -30.13 -36.16 32.18
N ASP A 31 -30.54 -37.07 31.30
CA ASP A 31 -30.24 -37.00 29.86
C ASP A 31 -30.93 -35.81 29.16
N GLY A 32 -32.15 -35.47 29.58
CA GLY A 32 -32.88 -34.30 29.06
C GLY A 32 -32.20 -32.99 29.44
N LEU A 33 -31.67 -32.92 30.67
CA LEU A 33 -30.93 -31.76 31.15
C LEU A 33 -29.56 -31.62 30.46
N LEU A 34 -28.86 -32.74 30.23
CA LEU A 34 -27.60 -32.77 29.48
C LEU A 34 -27.80 -32.32 28.02
N SER A 35 -28.86 -32.80 27.37
CA SER A 35 -29.22 -32.39 26.01
C SER A 35 -29.57 -30.89 25.94
N ALA A 36 -30.33 -30.38 26.90
CA ALA A 36 -30.65 -28.96 26.99
C ALA A 36 -29.40 -28.08 27.24
N ARG A 37 -28.49 -28.53 28.12
CA ARG A 37 -27.19 -27.87 28.35
C ARG A 37 -26.34 -27.85 27.09
N LEU A 38 -26.24 -28.97 26.38
CA LEU A 38 -25.47 -29.07 25.14
C LEU A 38 -26.03 -28.13 24.06
N LYS A 39 -27.36 -28.01 23.98
CA LYS A 39 -28.02 -27.09 23.05
C LYS A 39 -27.72 -25.63 23.36
N VAL A 40 -27.76 -25.24 24.64
CA VAL A 40 -27.37 -23.89 25.07
C VAL A 40 -25.89 -23.63 24.78
N GLN A 41 -25.02 -24.61 25.05
CA GLN A 41 -23.59 -24.49 24.76
C GLN A 41 -23.32 -24.28 23.26
N THR A 42 -23.99 -25.07 22.40
CA THR A 42 -23.87 -24.95 20.95
C THR A 42 -24.32 -23.56 20.47
N LEU A 43 -25.45 -23.05 20.98
CA LEU A 43 -25.93 -21.70 20.67
C LEU A 43 -24.97 -20.60 21.12
N VAL A 44 -24.30 -20.77 22.26
CA VAL A 44 -23.26 -19.85 22.74
C VAL A 44 -22.06 -19.85 21.80
N ASP A 45 -21.59 -21.02 21.40
CA ASP A 45 -20.43 -21.15 20.52
C ASP A 45 -20.73 -20.58 19.12
N GLU A 46 -21.91 -20.86 18.57
CA GLU A 46 -22.41 -20.29 17.31
C GLU A 46 -22.54 -18.76 17.38
N THR A 47 -23.12 -18.23 18.47
CA THR A 47 -23.28 -16.79 18.65
C THR A 47 -21.93 -16.09 18.81
N ASN A 48 -20.99 -16.69 19.54
CA ASN A 48 -19.64 -16.15 19.72
C ASN A 48 -18.88 -16.11 18.39
N ALA A 49 -18.95 -17.19 17.60
CA ALA A 49 -18.36 -17.23 16.27
C ALA A 49 -18.98 -16.15 15.34
N LEU A 50 -20.30 -16.01 15.36
CA LEU A 50 -21.01 -15.02 14.55
C LEU A 50 -20.72 -13.58 14.99
N LEU A 51 -20.61 -13.32 16.29
CA LEU A 51 -20.25 -12.01 16.84
C LEU A 51 -18.82 -11.65 16.42
N LYS A 52 -17.86 -12.55 16.59
CA LYS A 52 -16.49 -12.34 16.12
C LYS A 52 -16.48 -12.02 14.63
N LYS A 53 -17.14 -12.84 13.81
CA LYS A 53 -17.22 -12.61 12.35
C LYS A 53 -17.81 -11.24 12.00
N ASN A 54 -18.90 -10.83 12.66
CA ASN A 54 -19.51 -9.52 12.44
C ASN A 54 -18.62 -8.37 12.89
N VAL A 55 -18.00 -8.48 14.07
CA VAL A 55 -17.07 -7.48 14.60
C VAL A 55 -15.88 -7.30 13.67
N TYR A 56 -15.26 -8.41 13.23
CA TYR A 56 -14.17 -8.36 12.25
C TYR A 56 -14.60 -7.73 10.92
N LYS A 57 -15.77 -8.11 10.39
CA LYS A 57 -16.29 -7.55 9.15
C LYS A 57 -16.54 -6.04 9.27
N ASN A 58 -17.13 -5.60 10.38
CA ASN A 58 -17.40 -4.19 10.63
C ASN A 58 -16.11 -3.39 10.80
N TYR A 59 -15.11 -3.91 11.53
CA TYR A 59 -13.82 -3.25 11.65
C TYR A 59 -13.05 -3.22 10.32
N ALA A 60 -13.08 -4.30 9.55
CA ALA A 60 -12.45 -4.33 8.23
C ALA A 60 -13.05 -3.26 7.31
N LEU A 61 -14.38 -3.21 7.23
CA LEU A 61 -15.08 -2.20 6.44
C LEU A 61 -14.80 -0.79 6.95
N PHE A 62 -14.84 -0.57 8.26
CA PHE A 62 -14.53 0.73 8.86
C PHE A 62 -13.10 1.18 8.52
N ILE A 63 -12.12 0.29 8.62
CA ILE A 63 -10.73 0.58 8.27
C ILE A 63 -10.60 0.88 6.78
N GLU A 64 -11.26 0.12 5.91
CA GLU A 64 -11.24 0.32 4.47
C GLU A 64 -11.88 1.65 4.08
N THR A 65 -13.08 1.95 4.58
CA THR A 65 -13.74 3.25 4.38
C THR A 65 -12.90 4.40 4.94
N ALA A 66 -12.27 4.25 6.11
CA ALA A 66 -11.40 5.29 6.67
C ALA A 66 -10.16 5.54 5.80
N LYS A 67 -9.60 4.49 5.17
CA LYS A 67 -8.51 4.63 4.19
C LYS A 67 -8.97 5.37 2.95
N GLU A 68 -10.13 5.03 2.41
CA GLU A 68 -10.70 5.71 1.23
C GLU A 68 -10.98 7.20 1.52
N ILE A 69 -11.57 7.51 2.68
CA ILE A 69 -11.79 8.91 3.11
C ILE A 69 -10.47 9.64 3.24
N SER A 70 -9.45 9.01 3.83
CA SER A 70 -8.12 9.62 3.98
C SER A 70 -7.46 9.88 2.63
N TYR A 71 -7.61 8.96 1.68
CA TYR A 71 -7.13 9.11 0.32
C TYR A 71 -7.81 10.29 -0.38
N LEU A 72 -9.15 10.32 -0.36
CA LEU A 72 -9.97 11.39 -0.95
C LEU A 72 -9.65 12.76 -0.33
N LYS A 73 -9.55 12.85 0.99
CA LYS A 73 -9.17 14.08 1.70
C LYS A 73 -7.86 14.65 1.15
N SER A 74 -6.92 13.79 0.81
CA SER A 74 -5.64 14.24 0.28
C SER A 74 -5.72 14.74 -1.16
N GLU A 75 -6.52 14.09 -2.02
CA GLU A 75 -6.75 14.55 -3.39
C GLU A 75 -7.47 15.90 -3.37
N MET A 76 -8.47 16.06 -2.51
CA MET A 76 -9.15 17.33 -2.29
C MET A 76 -8.20 18.42 -1.80
N TYR A 77 -7.27 18.08 -0.89
CA TYR A 77 -6.27 19.02 -0.41
C TYR A 77 -5.31 19.44 -1.52
N GLN A 78 -4.86 18.49 -2.35
CA GLN A 78 -4.02 18.77 -3.52
C GLN A 78 -4.74 19.70 -4.51
N LEU A 79 -6.01 19.42 -4.81
CA LEU A 79 -6.83 20.25 -5.68
C LEU A 79 -7.01 21.66 -5.10
N SER A 80 -7.34 21.77 -3.81
CA SER A 80 -7.48 23.05 -3.12
C SER A 80 -6.18 23.86 -3.16
N HIS A 81 -5.04 23.20 -2.99
CA HIS A 81 -3.75 23.86 -3.08
C HIS A 81 -3.46 24.35 -4.51
N LEU A 82 -3.71 23.51 -5.52
CA LEU A 82 -3.54 23.89 -6.92
C LEU A 82 -4.42 25.07 -7.31
N LEU A 83 -5.70 25.08 -6.88
CA LEU A 83 -6.60 26.21 -7.10
C LEU A 83 -6.12 27.49 -6.42
N THR A 84 -5.52 27.37 -5.24
CA THR A 84 -4.94 28.51 -4.52
C THR A 84 -3.71 29.05 -5.24
N GLU A 85 -2.87 28.16 -5.77
CA GLU A 85 -1.70 28.53 -6.58
C GLU A 85 -2.11 29.23 -7.88
N GLU A 86 -3.09 28.69 -8.61
CA GLU A 86 -3.65 29.32 -9.81
C GLU A 86 -4.29 30.69 -9.52
N GLN A 87 -5.02 30.83 -8.40
CA GLN A 87 -5.54 32.13 -7.97
C GLN A 87 -4.41 33.12 -7.65
N SER A 88 -3.36 32.67 -6.97
CA SER A 88 -2.19 33.50 -6.69
C SER A 88 -1.48 33.94 -7.96
N LEU A 89 -1.33 33.03 -8.95
CA LEU A 89 -0.72 33.32 -10.24
C LEU A 89 -1.57 34.30 -11.05
N LEU A 90 -2.89 34.08 -11.12
CA LEU A 90 -3.83 34.98 -11.78
C LEU A 90 -3.81 36.38 -11.16
N ASN A 91 -3.81 36.48 -9.82
CA ASN A 91 -3.71 37.77 -9.15
C ASN A 91 -2.36 38.43 -9.42
N SER A 92 -1.25 37.68 -9.42
CA SER A 92 0.06 38.22 -9.78
C SER A 92 0.13 38.70 -11.24
N LEU A 93 -0.49 37.99 -12.17
CA LEU A 93 -0.56 38.39 -13.58
C LEU A 93 -1.49 39.58 -13.78
N LEU A 94 -2.61 39.63 -13.06
CA LEU A 94 -3.52 40.77 -13.05
C LEU A 94 -2.83 42.01 -12.48
N ASP A 95 -2.09 41.87 -11.38
CA ASP A 95 -1.28 42.96 -10.79
C ASP A 95 -0.17 43.42 -11.74
N THR A 96 0.46 42.50 -12.47
CA THR A 96 1.48 42.82 -13.50
C THR A 96 0.86 43.49 -14.72
N SER A 97 -0.35 43.10 -15.11
CA SER A 97 -1.06 43.64 -16.27
C SER A 97 -1.77 44.97 -15.98
N ILE A 98 -2.15 45.23 -14.72
CA ILE A 98 -2.68 46.52 -14.24
C ILE A 98 -1.54 47.48 -13.89
N SER A 99 -0.42 46.98 -13.35
CA SER A 99 0.83 47.74 -13.18
C SER A 99 1.64 47.76 -14.46
N GLY A 100 1.06 48.32 -15.52
CA GLY A 100 1.84 48.71 -16.69
C GLY A 100 2.94 49.69 -16.25
N ASP A 101 4.19 49.25 -16.38
CA ASP A 101 5.41 50.05 -16.31
C ASP A 101 5.60 50.91 -15.04
N LYS A 102 6.35 50.35 -14.08
CA LYS A 102 7.30 51.14 -13.27
C LYS A 102 8.37 50.21 -12.72
N THR A 103 9.52 50.27 -13.37
CA THR A 103 10.81 49.85 -12.85
C THR A 103 11.01 50.36 -11.42
N HIS A 104 10.90 49.47 -10.43
CA HIS A 104 11.48 49.72 -9.12
C HIS A 104 12.09 48.42 -8.58
N VAL A 105 13.43 48.44 -8.52
CA VAL A 105 14.25 47.45 -7.83
C VAL A 105 13.83 47.44 -6.37
N LEU A 106 13.24 46.36 -5.90
CA LEU A 106 13.01 46.13 -4.47
C LEU A 106 14.01 45.10 -3.96
N THR A 107 14.68 45.50 -2.87
CA THR A 107 15.85 44.86 -2.29
C THR A 107 15.50 43.62 -1.47
N ALA A 108 16.51 42.80 -1.20
CA ALA A 108 16.42 41.45 -0.61
C ALA A 108 15.80 41.34 0.81
N ASN A 109 15.29 42.43 1.39
CA ASN A 109 14.86 42.48 2.79
C ASN A 109 13.35 42.26 3.02
N GLU A 110 12.52 42.19 1.98
CA GLU A 110 11.07 41.95 2.15
C GLU A 110 10.67 40.47 1.99
N LYS A 111 11.60 39.59 1.60
CA LYS A 111 11.35 38.14 1.47
C LYS A 111 11.23 37.39 2.80
N LYS A 112 11.36 38.06 3.95
CA LYS A 112 11.44 37.41 5.27
C LYS A 112 10.19 37.56 6.15
N GLU A 113 9.20 38.39 5.79
CA GLU A 113 8.02 38.62 6.65
C GLU A 113 6.74 37.90 6.20
N VAL A 114 6.65 37.40 4.96
CA VAL A 114 5.46 36.66 4.50
C VAL A 114 5.52 35.16 4.89
N ALA A 115 6.72 34.63 5.15
CA ALA A 115 6.91 33.24 5.59
C ALA A 115 6.64 33.01 7.10
N ALA A 116 6.47 34.07 7.89
CA ALA A 116 6.37 33.99 9.35
C ALA A 116 4.93 34.00 9.90
N LYS A 117 3.89 34.22 9.07
CA LYS A 117 2.50 34.34 9.54
C LYS A 117 1.62 33.08 9.47
N PHE A 118 2.15 31.94 9.05
CA PHE A 118 1.42 30.64 9.05
C PHE A 118 1.97 29.61 10.04
N ARG A 119 2.69 30.07 11.08
CA ARG A 119 3.25 29.21 12.12
C ARG A 119 2.84 29.69 13.52
N GLY A 120 1.54 29.57 13.83
CA GLY A 120 1.03 29.37 15.19
C GLY A 120 0.17 28.11 15.14
N GLN A 121 0.62 26.98 15.67
CA GLN A 121 0.55 26.58 17.09
C GLN A 121 -0.77 25.85 17.35
N GLU A 122 -0.74 24.52 17.26
CA GLU A 122 -1.59 23.62 18.05
C GLU A 122 -0.98 22.20 18.06
N ASP A 123 -0.57 21.83 19.27
CA ASP A 123 -0.39 20.53 19.93
C ASP A 123 0.61 19.46 19.47
N SER A 124 1.27 18.94 20.51
CA SER A 124 2.61 18.36 20.52
C SER A 124 2.66 16.84 20.30
N ASP A 125 1.55 16.17 20.02
CA ASP A 125 1.51 14.69 20.02
C ASP A 125 1.37 14.03 18.64
N ALA A 126 1.27 14.83 17.56
CA ALA A 126 1.11 14.32 16.19
C ALA A 126 2.44 14.08 15.42
N LYS A 127 3.59 14.01 16.10
CA LYS A 127 4.91 14.02 15.44
C LYS A 127 5.34 12.70 14.80
N MET A 128 4.73 11.56 15.14
CA MET A 128 5.15 10.25 14.59
C MET A 128 4.32 9.79 13.38
N ALA A 129 3.06 10.21 13.25
CA ALA A 129 2.18 9.80 12.13
C ALA A 129 2.19 10.80 10.95
N LYS A 130 2.56 12.06 11.18
CA LYS A 130 2.52 13.14 10.16
C LYS A 130 3.73 13.16 9.23
N SER A 131 4.86 12.57 9.64
CA SER A 131 6.06 12.49 8.80
C SER A 131 5.90 11.51 7.64
N VAL A 132 5.10 10.46 7.80
CA VAL A 132 4.89 9.44 6.75
C VAL A 132 3.90 9.92 5.69
N SER A 133 2.80 10.58 6.09
CA SER A 133 1.76 11.03 5.16
C SER A 133 2.22 12.20 4.27
N VAL A 134 2.92 13.19 4.83
CA VAL A 134 3.44 14.33 4.04
C VAL A 134 4.52 13.87 3.04
N HIS A 135 5.36 12.89 3.40
CA HIS A 135 6.33 12.30 2.46
C HIS A 135 5.68 11.45 1.36
N GLN A 136 4.55 10.80 1.63
CA GLN A 136 3.79 10.07 0.62
C GLN A 136 3.11 11.02 -0.38
N PHE A 137 2.56 12.15 0.08
CA PHE A 137 1.91 13.13 -0.80
C PHE A 137 2.88 13.87 -1.72
N GLY A 138 4.05 14.29 -1.22
CA GLY A 138 5.08 14.91 -2.06
C GLY A 138 5.60 13.93 -3.13
N LYS A 139 5.74 12.64 -2.79
CA LYS A 139 6.16 11.61 -3.76
C LYS A 139 5.10 11.31 -4.81
N ALA A 140 3.83 11.30 -4.44
CA ALA A 140 2.75 11.10 -5.41
C ALA A 140 2.68 12.22 -6.44
N GLN A 141 2.79 13.49 -6.00
CA GLN A 141 2.76 14.64 -6.89
C GLN A 141 4.01 14.72 -7.80
N ALA A 142 5.19 14.36 -7.28
CA ALA A 142 6.41 14.24 -8.08
C ALA A 142 6.28 13.12 -9.13
N ASN A 143 5.74 11.97 -8.75
CA ASN A 143 5.50 10.84 -9.65
C ASN A 143 4.58 11.22 -10.82
N VAL A 144 3.49 11.95 -10.57
CA VAL A 144 2.59 12.43 -11.64
C VAL A 144 3.34 13.33 -12.62
N LYS A 145 4.08 14.33 -12.14
CA LYS A 145 4.87 15.23 -12.99
C LYS A 145 5.89 14.49 -13.84
N GLU A 146 6.59 13.52 -13.25
CA GLU A 146 7.59 12.73 -13.97
C GLU A 146 6.96 11.80 -15.01
N LEU A 147 5.82 11.18 -14.70
CA LEU A 147 5.06 10.37 -15.66
C LEU A 147 4.55 11.20 -16.83
N THR A 148 4.06 12.43 -16.59
CA THR A 148 3.67 13.38 -17.64
C THR A 148 4.86 13.70 -18.56
N ASN A 149 6.03 13.97 -18.00
CA ASN A 149 7.26 14.19 -18.78
C ASN A 149 7.64 12.99 -19.67
N VAL A 150 7.41 11.76 -19.19
CA VAL A 150 7.66 10.55 -19.97
C VAL A 150 6.62 10.40 -21.09
N LEU A 151 5.34 10.71 -20.83
CA LEU A 151 4.26 10.68 -21.82
C LEU A 151 4.49 11.66 -22.98
N GLU A 152 5.07 12.83 -22.70
CA GLU A 152 5.42 13.81 -23.74
C GLU A 152 6.57 13.32 -24.64
N LYS A 153 7.48 12.53 -24.08
CA LYS A 153 8.67 12.02 -24.78
C LYS A 153 8.43 10.71 -25.51
N VAL A 154 7.50 9.88 -25.04
CA VAL A 154 7.29 8.53 -25.56
C VAL A 154 5.86 8.31 -26.03
N GLU A 155 5.71 8.06 -27.33
CA GLU A 155 4.44 7.73 -27.96
C GLU A 155 4.06 6.25 -27.74
N GLY A 156 2.79 5.99 -27.44
CA GLY A 156 2.24 4.63 -27.28
C GLY A 156 2.33 4.05 -25.86
N ILE A 157 2.70 4.86 -24.86
CA ILE A 157 2.86 4.42 -23.45
C ILE A 157 1.62 4.71 -22.57
N THR A 158 0.63 5.47 -23.03
CA THR A 158 -0.56 5.91 -22.27
C THR A 158 -1.26 4.76 -21.53
N GLY A 159 -1.71 3.72 -22.25
CA GLY A 159 -2.43 2.60 -21.64
C GLY A 159 -1.60 1.76 -20.66
N ILE A 160 -0.26 1.86 -20.73
CA ILE A 160 0.63 1.21 -19.78
C ILE A 160 0.70 2.08 -18.51
N LEU A 161 0.96 3.38 -18.62
CA LEU A 161 1.12 4.21 -17.42
C LEU A 161 -0.19 4.47 -16.66
N GLU A 162 -1.35 4.34 -17.30
CA GLU A 162 -2.68 4.52 -16.69
C GLU A 162 -3.07 3.42 -15.68
N THR A 163 -2.25 2.36 -15.53
CA THR A 163 -2.52 1.33 -14.53
C THR A 163 -2.32 1.88 -13.11
N LYS A 164 -3.33 1.73 -12.24
CA LYS A 164 -3.32 2.21 -10.86
C LYS A 164 -2.08 1.70 -10.10
N ASN A 165 -1.50 2.55 -9.25
CA ASN A 165 -0.34 2.30 -8.39
C ASN A 165 1.03 2.16 -9.10
N ARG A 166 1.18 2.64 -10.34
CA ARG A 166 2.50 2.72 -10.99
C ARG A 166 3.29 3.93 -10.53
N VAL A 167 4.54 3.67 -10.15
CA VAL A 167 5.49 4.70 -9.71
C VAL A 167 6.72 4.65 -10.60
N LEU A 168 7.06 5.79 -11.22
CA LEU A 168 8.31 5.97 -11.93
C LEU A 168 9.45 6.02 -10.91
N LEU A 169 10.45 5.17 -11.11
CA LEU A 169 11.64 5.15 -10.27
C LEU A 169 12.81 5.85 -10.96
N HIS A 170 12.94 5.66 -12.27
CA HIS A 170 13.98 6.31 -13.07
C HIS A 170 13.63 6.26 -14.56
N SER A 171 14.06 7.26 -15.32
CA SER A 171 13.96 7.29 -16.79
C SER A 171 15.16 7.98 -17.41
N GLY A 172 15.52 7.58 -18.63
CA GLY A 172 16.64 8.21 -19.33
C GLY A 172 17.04 7.51 -20.62
N GLU A 173 17.92 8.18 -21.37
CA GLU A 173 18.50 7.68 -22.61
C GLU A 173 19.65 6.71 -22.34
N MET A 174 19.78 5.69 -23.17
CA MET A 174 20.84 4.70 -23.16
C MET A 174 21.13 4.19 -24.57
N ILE A 175 22.30 3.63 -24.77
CA ILE A 175 22.73 3.07 -26.06
C ILE A 175 22.82 1.55 -25.90
N GLU A 176 22.12 0.82 -26.77
CA GLU A 176 22.23 -0.64 -26.84
C GLU A 176 23.54 -1.03 -27.53
N LEU A 177 24.30 -1.92 -26.89
CA LEU A 177 25.56 -2.46 -27.36
C LEU A 177 25.38 -3.92 -27.77
N ASP A 178 26.16 -4.32 -28.77
CA ASP A 178 26.25 -5.71 -29.25
C ASP A 178 27.12 -6.58 -28.30
N GLU A 179 27.26 -7.87 -28.62
CA GLU A 179 28.11 -8.81 -27.89
C GLU A 179 29.57 -8.34 -27.81
N ASP A 180 30.05 -7.63 -28.85
CA ASP A 180 31.37 -7.00 -28.93
C ASP A 180 31.46 -5.63 -28.21
N TYR A 181 30.43 -5.22 -27.46
CA TYR A 181 30.32 -3.91 -26.82
C TYR A 181 30.39 -2.70 -27.78
N LYS A 182 30.03 -2.91 -29.04
CA LYS A 182 29.90 -1.85 -30.05
C LYS A 182 28.45 -1.36 -30.11
N PRO A 183 28.19 -0.06 -30.29
CA PRO A 183 26.84 0.43 -30.53
C PRO A 183 26.20 -0.29 -31.72
N LEU A 184 24.96 -0.74 -31.58
CA LEU A 184 24.28 -1.43 -32.68
C LEU A 184 24.17 -0.49 -33.91
N PRO A 185 24.56 -0.94 -35.10
CA PRO A 185 24.44 -0.14 -36.31
C PRO A 185 22.96 0.13 -36.62
N ASN A 186 22.63 1.37 -36.98
CA ASN A 186 21.28 1.85 -37.31
C ASN A 186 20.25 1.77 -36.17
N GLN A 187 20.67 1.54 -34.93
CA GLN A 187 19.84 1.70 -33.74
C GLN A 187 20.20 3.05 -33.09
N GLY A 188 19.24 3.98 -33.05
CA GLY A 188 19.38 5.24 -32.32
C GLY A 188 19.41 5.03 -30.79
N PRO A 189 19.46 6.10 -29.99
CA PRO A 189 19.33 5.97 -28.54
C PRO A 189 18.02 5.29 -28.17
N VAL A 190 18.06 4.48 -27.12
CA VAL A 190 16.91 3.82 -26.51
C VAL A 190 16.55 4.59 -25.25
N PHE A 191 15.27 4.88 -25.05
CA PHE A 191 14.76 5.47 -23.82
C PHE A 191 14.26 4.37 -22.89
N GLY A 192 14.91 4.22 -21.73
CA GLY A 192 14.52 3.27 -20.70
C GLY A 192 13.62 3.94 -19.65
N ILE A 193 12.65 3.19 -19.15
CA ILE A 193 11.73 3.64 -18.08
C ILE A 193 11.58 2.52 -17.06
N ILE A 194 11.99 2.76 -15.81
CA ILE A 194 11.82 1.82 -14.70
C ILE A 194 10.60 2.23 -13.89
N LEU A 195 9.64 1.32 -13.82
CA LEU A 195 8.50 1.40 -12.91
C LEU A 195 8.70 0.44 -11.73
N ASN A 196 7.78 0.50 -10.75
CA ASN A 196 7.76 -0.39 -9.59
C ASN A 196 7.44 -1.86 -9.91
N ASP A 197 6.87 -2.15 -11.09
CA ASP A 197 6.43 -3.48 -11.52
C ASP A 197 7.06 -3.96 -12.84
N CYS A 198 7.45 -3.04 -13.73
CA CYS A 198 8.00 -3.36 -15.05
C CYS A 198 9.09 -2.39 -15.51
N LEU A 199 9.85 -2.84 -16.52
CA LEU A 199 10.81 -2.06 -17.29
C LEU A 199 10.28 -1.89 -18.70
N LEU A 200 10.35 -0.67 -19.23
CA LEU A 200 9.92 -0.35 -20.59
C LEU A 200 11.11 0.17 -21.39
N PHE A 201 11.13 -0.17 -22.67
CA PHE A 201 12.05 0.37 -23.65
C PHE A 201 11.28 1.03 -24.78
N ALA A 202 11.80 2.17 -25.22
CA ALA A 202 11.31 2.90 -26.38
C ALA A 202 12.46 3.23 -27.32
N ASN A 203 12.27 2.99 -28.62
CA ASN A 203 13.29 3.25 -29.62
C ASN A 203 13.19 4.68 -30.15
N SER A 204 14.30 5.25 -30.59
CA SER A 204 14.28 6.53 -31.28
C SER A 204 13.53 6.39 -32.61
N SER A 205 12.46 7.17 -32.79
CA SER A 205 11.75 7.21 -34.07
C SER A 205 12.55 8.05 -35.07
N HIS A 206 13.34 7.38 -35.91
CA HIS A 206 13.91 8.00 -37.10
C HIS A 206 12.85 8.08 -38.21
N GLY A 207 11.97 9.08 -38.14
CA GLY A 207 11.09 9.37 -39.27
C GLY A 207 9.74 9.96 -38.90
N SER A 208 9.68 11.29 -38.83
CA SER A 208 8.65 12.07 -39.53
C SER A 208 8.97 13.55 -39.35
N VAL A 209 9.16 14.25 -40.46
CA VAL A 209 9.46 15.69 -40.60
C VAL A 209 8.37 16.61 -40.00
N ARG A 210 7.35 16.05 -39.34
CA ARG A 210 6.21 16.77 -38.76
C ARG A 210 6.14 16.83 -37.23
N SER A 211 7.07 16.21 -36.49
CA SER A 211 7.06 16.27 -35.02
C SER A 211 8.15 17.19 -34.48
N LEU A 212 7.76 18.34 -33.91
CA LEU A 212 8.63 19.31 -33.25
C LEU A 212 9.29 18.81 -31.95
N SER A 213 8.97 17.58 -31.50
CA SER A 213 9.62 16.93 -30.36
C SER A 213 10.23 15.59 -30.77
N LYS A 214 11.44 15.29 -30.25
CA LYS A 214 12.06 13.97 -30.33
C LYS A 214 11.14 12.97 -29.64
N LYS A 215 10.33 12.25 -30.41
CA LYS A 215 9.40 11.24 -29.90
C LYS A 215 10.08 9.88 -29.98
N TYR A 216 10.28 9.26 -28.82
CA TYR A 216 10.56 7.84 -28.74
C TYR A 216 9.25 7.09 -29.01
N LYS A 217 9.34 5.93 -29.64
CA LYS A 217 8.19 5.05 -29.83
C LYS A 217 8.33 3.86 -28.90
N TYR A 218 7.25 3.55 -28.17
CA TYR A 218 7.21 2.36 -27.32
C TYR A 218 7.61 1.10 -28.12
N GLN A 219 8.52 0.31 -27.57
CA GLN A 219 9.02 -0.91 -28.21
C GLN A 219 8.64 -2.17 -27.42
N SER A 220 8.91 -2.21 -26.12
CA SER A 220 8.70 -3.42 -25.33
C SER A 220 8.55 -3.14 -23.83
N MET A 221 7.85 -4.05 -23.15
CA MET A 221 7.67 -4.12 -21.71
C MET A 221 8.24 -5.44 -21.23
N SER A 222 8.91 -5.42 -20.09
CA SER A 222 9.32 -6.63 -19.37
C SER A 222 8.98 -6.50 -17.90
N GLU A 223 8.35 -7.52 -17.33
CA GLU A 223 8.05 -7.56 -15.90
C GLU A 223 9.34 -7.69 -15.09
N LEU A 224 9.41 -6.99 -13.95
CA LEU A 224 10.59 -7.05 -13.09
C LEU A 224 10.93 -8.47 -12.65
N ASP A 225 9.95 -9.37 -12.51
CA ASP A 225 10.18 -10.75 -12.06
C ASP A 225 11.04 -11.56 -13.06
N ASN A 226 10.96 -11.22 -14.35
CA ASN A 226 11.66 -11.92 -15.43
C ASN A 226 12.99 -11.25 -15.83
N ILE A 227 13.41 -10.22 -15.09
CA ILE A 227 14.61 -9.44 -15.38
C ILE A 227 15.72 -9.75 -14.37
N ALA A 228 16.95 -9.99 -14.85
CA ALA A 228 18.16 -9.99 -14.03
C ALA A 228 19.17 -8.96 -14.56
N ILE A 229 19.86 -8.27 -13.65
CA ILE A 229 20.68 -7.11 -14.00
C ILE A 229 22.09 -7.36 -13.51
N ILE A 230 23.04 -7.21 -14.43
CA ILE A 230 24.44 -7.50 -14.20
C ILE A 230 25.23 -6.21 -14.40
N ASN A 231 25.90 -5.79 -13.33
CA ASN A 231 26.87 -4.72 -13.40
C ASN A 231 28.14 -5.20 -14.11
N VAL A 232 28.45 -4.63 -15.27
CA VAL A 232 29.70 -4.90 -15.99
C VAL A 232 30.86 -4.21 -15.26
N LYS A 233 31.83 -4.98 -14.77
CA LYS A 233 33.00 -4.47 -14.02
C LYS A 233 34.25 -4.29 -14.89
N ASP A 234 34.11 -4.36 -16.21
CA ASP A 234 35.22 -4.21 -17.15
C ASP A 234 35.79 -2.78 -17.11
N PRO A 235 37.13 -2.60 -16.97
CA PRO A 235 37.79 -1.29 -17.01
C PRO A 235 37.48 -0.46 -18.27
N ASN A 236 37.23 -1.10 -19.41
CA ASN A 236 36.94 -0.44 -20.69
C ASN A 236 35.45 -0.05 -20.81
N PHE A 237 34.57 -0.70 -20.05
CA PHE A 237 33.12 -0.52 -20.12
C PHE A 237 32.51 -0.17 -18.76
N LYS A 238 33.15 0.75 -18.04
CA LYS A 238 32.72 1.19 -16.69
C LYS A 238 31.29 1.74 -16.66
N THR A 239 30.78 2.29 -17.77
CA THR A 239 29.43 2.85 -17.88
C THR A 239 28.39 1.89 -18.47
N ALA A 240 28.74 0.63 -18.71
CA ALA A 240 27.83 -0.37 -19.24
C ALA A 240 27.22 -1.28 -18.16
N PHE A 241 26.00 -1.75 -18.37
CA PHE A 241 25.37 -2.82 -17.59
C PHE A 241 24.60 -3.76 -18.52
N LYS A 242 24.34 -4.97 -18.08
CA LYS A 242 23.65 -6.01 -18.87
C LYS A 242 22.30 -6.33 -18.24
N VAL A 243 21.28 -6.46 -19.06
CA VAL A 243 19.91 -6.81 -18.68
C VAL A 243 19.57 -8.14 -19.34
N LEU A 244 19.29 -9.13 -18.50
CA LEU A 244 18.85 -10.47 -18.89
C LEU A 244 17.33 -10.51 -18.80
N MET A 245 16.67 -10.72 -19.94
CA MET A 245 15.22 -10.85 -20.09
C MET A 245 14.96 -12.12 -20.87
N PHE A 246 14.91 -13.27 -20.20
CA PHE A 246 14.89 -14.58 -20.88
C PHE A 246 13.84 -14.62 -22.00
N PRO A 247 14.21 -15.02 -23.24
CA PRO A 247 15.50 -15.59 -23.66
C PRO A 247 16.56 -14.58 -24.13
N GLN A 248 16.28 -13.28 -24.08
CA GLN A 248 17.15 -12.21 -24.58
C GLN A 248 18.16 -11.71 -23.53
N THR A 249 19.34 -11.33 -24.00
CA THR A 249 20.36 -10.61 -23.21
C THR A 249 20.70 -9.33 -23.95
N ARG A 250 20.58 -8.18 -23.28
CA ARG A 250 20.90 -6.87 -23.85
C ARG A 250 21.95 -6.16 -23.01
N VAL A 251 22.89 -5.48 -23.67
CA VAL A 251 23.90 -4.67 -23.00
C VAL A 251 23.60 -3.21 -23.26
N PHE A 252 23.57 -2.40 -22.22
CA PHE A 252 23.30 -0.97 -22.33
C PHE A 252 24.47 -0.16 -21.80
N LYS A 253 24.80 0.90 -22.52
CA LYS A 253 25.77 1.92 -22.12
C LYS A 253 25.06 3.21 -21.77
N VAL A 254 25.50 3.81 -20.69
CA VAL A 254 25.04 5.12 -20.22
C VAL A 254 26.19 6.13 -20.29
N ASP A 255 25.86 7.42 -20.23
CA ASP A 255 26.77 8.55 -20.41
C ASP A 255 27.88 8.59 -19.36
N THR A 256 27.53 8.39 -18.08
CA THR A 256 28.47 8.49 -16.94
C THR A 256 28.36 7.31 -15.99
N VAL A 257 29.43 7.06 -15.23
CA VAL A 257 29.47 6.01 -14.19
C VAL A 257 28.46 6.32 -13.07
N GLU A 258 28.28 7.60 -12.75
CA GLU A 258 27.25 8.05 -11.81
C GLU A 258 25.85 7.75 -12.32
N ASN A 259 25.57 7.99 -13.60
CA ASN A 259 24.27 7.69 -14.18
C ASN A 259 24.02 6.18 -14.18
N LYS A 260 25.02 5.36 -14.52
CA LYS A 260 24.95 3.90 -14.34
C LYS A 260 24.62 3.50 -12.90
N LYS A 261 25.24 4.15 -11.91
CA LYS A 261 24.94 3.89 -10.49
C LYS A 261 23.46 4.19 -10.19
N LYS A 262 22.93 5.33 -10.65
CA LYS A 262 21.50 5.68 -10.50
C LYS A 262 20.59 4.62 -11.11
N TRP A 263 20.92 4.11 -12.29
CA TRP A 263 20.19 3.01 -12.94
C TRP A 263 20.18 1.75 -12.07
N LEU A 264 21.35 1.30 -11.60
CA LEU A 264 21.46 0.11 -10.75
C LEU A 264 20.71 0.27 -9.42
N ASP A 265 20.87 1.42 -8.76
CA ASP A 265 20.17 1.75 -7.50
C ASP A 265 18.65 1.76 -7.70
N ALA A 266 18.16 2.32 -8.81
CA ALA A 266 16.74 2.33 -9.16
C ALA A 266 16.19 0.92 -9.39
N PHE A 267 16.96 0.05 -10.05
CA PHE A 267 16.59 -1.35 -10.24
C PHE A 267 16.54 -2.16 -8.94
N ASP A 268 17.51 -1.96 -8.05
CA ASP A 268 17.51 -2.60 -6.73
C ASP A 268 16.31 -2.14 -5.90
N LEU A 269 16.00 -0.83 -5.96
CA LEU A 269 14.80 -0.27 -5.34
C LEU A 269 13.52 -0.87 -5.93
N ALA A 270 13.43 -0.99 -7.26
CA ALA A 270 12.28 -1.58 -7.95
C ALA A 270 12.05 -3.04 -7.52
N LYS A 271 13.11 -3.85 -7.52
CA LYS A 271 13.07 -5.24 -7.06
C LYS A 271 12.68 -5.34 -5.59
N LYS A 272 13.17 -4.44 -4.74
CA LYS A 272 12.79 -4.38 -3.31
C LYS A 272 11.31 -4.06 -3.13
N GLN A 273 10.79 -3.07 -3.85
CA GLN A 273 9.37 -2.71 -3.83
C GLN A 273 8.48 -3.84 -4.35
N ARG A 274 8.88 -4.49 -5.45
CA ARG A 274 8.16 -5.65 -6.02
C ARG A 274 8.06 -6.81 -5.02
N ARG A 275 9.16 -7.17 -4.36
CA ARG A 275 9.16 -8.22 -3.31
C ARG A 275 8.28 -7.87 -2.12
N ALA A 276 8.34 -6.61 -1.67
CA ALA A 276 7.49 -6.14 -0.56
C ALA A 276 6.01 -6.21 -0.92
N SER A 277 5.64 -5.79 -2.14
CA SER A 277 4.27 -5.86 -2.66
C SER A 277 3.77 -7.31 -2.74
N LEU A 278 4.56 -8.23 -3.32
CA LEU A 278 4.21 -9.65 -3.37
C LEU A 278 4.08 -10.29 -1.99
N SER A 279 4.93 -9.90 -1.02
CA SER A 279 4.83 -10.38 0.35
C SER A 279 3.53 -9.92 1.03
N LEU A 280 3.10 -8.68 0.78
CA LEU A 280 1.83 -8.16 1.27
C LEU A 280 0.66 -8.95 0.67
N GLN A 281 0.67 -9.15 -0.65
CA GLN A 281 -0.35 -9.91 -1.36
C GLN A 281 -0.45 -11.37 -0.87
N ARG A 282 0.68 -12.04 -0.62
CA ARG A 282 0.69 -13.40 -0.04
C ARG A 282 0.11 -13.42 1.37
N ARG A 283 0.45 -12.44 2.21
CA ARG A 283 -0.14 -12.31 3.54
C ARG A 283 -1.66 -12.14 3.45
N ASP A 284 -2.12 -11.24 2.60
CA ASP A 284 -3.56 -10.96 2.45
C ASP A 284 -4.30 -12.19 1.88
N SER A 285 -3.71 -12.91 0.91
CA SER A 285 -4.26 -14.17 0.39
C SER A 285 -4.25 -15.29 1.43
N LEU A 286 -3.20 -15.43 2.26
CA LEU A 286 -3.18 -16.44 3.32
C LEU A 286 -4.24 -16.17 4.39
N MET A 287 -4.45 -14.91 4.76
CA MET A 287 -5.54 -14.51 5.67
C MET A 287 -6.92 -14.82 5.08
N PHE A 288 -7.06 -14.76 3.75
CA PHE A 288 -8.28 -15.13 3.05
C PHE A 288 -8.49 -16.65 2.98
N ILE A 289 -7.42 -17.44 2.73
CA ILE A 289 -7.48 -18.91 2.64
C ILE A 289 -7.64 -19.57 4.01
N SER A 290 -7.00 -19.04 5.07
CA SER A 290 -7.19 -19.53 6.43
C SER A 290 -8.64 -19.40 6.92
N ASN A 291 -9.43 -18.52 6.29
CA ASN A 291 -10.87 -18.41 6.55
C ASN A 291 -11.73 -19.43 5.78
N ILE A 292 -11.19 -20.11 4.77
CA ILE A 292 -11.91 -21.15 3.99
C ILE A 292 -11.63 -22.55 4.55
N ASN A 293 -10.40 -22.81 5.03
CA ASN A 293 -10.02 -24.14 5.53
C ASN A 293 -10.58 -24.52 6.91
N VAL A 294 -11.27 -23.61 7.61
CA VAL A 294 -11.94 -23.96 8.87
C VAL A 294 -13.22 -24.79 8.65
N ASP A 295 -13.75 -24.86 7.41
CA ASP A 295 -15.04 -25.49 7.11
C ASP A 295 -15.00 -26.93 6.56
N MET A 296 -13.83 -27.60 6.47
CA MET A 296 -13.73 -28.93 5.80
C MET A 296 -12.98 -30.04 6.54
N SER A 297 -12.84 -29.99 7.86
CA SER A 297 -12.34 -31.14 8.63
C SER A 297 -13.20 -31.44 9.87
N GLY A 298 -14.26 -32.22 9.65
CA GLY A 298 -15.14 -32.71 10.71
C GLY A 298 -15.81 -34.02 10.31
N GLY A 299 -15.03 -35.09 10.13
CA GLY A 299 -15.57 -36.41 9.84
C GLY A 299 -14.50 -37.51 9.81
N GLY A 300 -14.31 -38.19 10.96
CA GLY A 300 -13.45 -39.36 11.06
C GLY A 300 -13.40 -39.93 12.47
N VAL A 301 -14.18 -40.98 12.72
CA VAL A 301 -14.25 -41.75 13.96
C VAL A 301 -13.16 -42.84 13.97
N GLN A 302 -12.38 -42.98 15.05
CA GLN A 302 -12.17 -44.25 15.80
C GLN A 302 -11.23 -44.11 17.02
N SER A 303 -11.57 -44.92 18.04
CA SER A 303 -10.94 -45.30 19.33
C SER A 303 -9.40 -45.22 19.44
N SER A 304 -8.74 -44.99 20.59
CA SER A 304 -8.83 -45.71 21.88
C SER A 304 -7.91 -45.03 22.90
N GLY A 305 -8.27 -44.97 24.19
CA GLY A 305 -7.33 -44.56 25.25
C GLY A 305 -8.01 -44.13 26.54
N LYS A 306 -8.04 -45.01 27.54
CA LYS A 306 -8.51 -44.74 28.91
C LYS A 306 -7.44 -43.98 29.72
N THR A 307 -7.92 -43.31 30.77
CA THR A 307 -7.21 -42.66 31.92
C THR A 307 -6.74 -41.23 31.63
N MET A 308 -6.97 -40.19 32.44
CA MET A 308 -7.46 -40.00 33.82
C MET A 308 -8.10 -38.60 33.93
N SER A 309 -9.05 -38.41 34.85
CA SER A 309 -9.74 -37.14 35.12
C SER A 309 -8.93 -36.16 35.98
N PRO A 310 -8.82 -34.86 35.65
CA PRO A 310 -8.37 -33.85 36.59
C PRO A 310 -9.56 -33.24 37.35
N ILE A 311 -9.96 -33.87 38.45
CA ILE A 311 -10.85 -33.26 39.46
C ILE A 311 -10.04 -32.52 40.55
N ASP A 312 -8.71 -32.61 40.58
CA ASP A 312 -7.90 -31.94 41.61
C ASP A 312 -6.95 -30.88 41.03
N ARG A 313 -7.49 -29.72 40.64
CA ARG A 313 -6.71 -28.47 40.69
C ARG A 313 -7.45 -27.44 41.54
N PRO A 314 -6.85 -26.94 42.63
CA PRO A 314 -7.45 -25.91 43.45
C PRO A 314 -7.62 -24.61 42.66
N TYR A 315 -8.73 -23.93 42.90
CA TYR A 315 -9.02 -22.56 42.47
C TYR A 315 -7.92 -21.61 42.96
N SER A 316 -6.94 -21.29 42.13
CA SER A 316 -6.06 -20.10 42.27
C SER A 316 -5.05 -20.01 41.13
N ALA A 317 -5.48 -19.47 39.98
CA ALA A 317 -4.62 -18.84 38.97
C ALA A 317 -5.48 -18.18 37.88
N LEU A 318 -6.31 -17.20 38.27
CA LEU A 318 -6.74 -16.16 37.33
C LEU A 318 -5.62 -15.13 37.33
N HIS A 319 -4.74 -15.19 36.32
CA HIS A 319 -3.84 -14.08 36.02
C HIS A 319 -4.70 -13.00 35.35
N ASN A 320 -5.04 -11.96 36.11
CA ASN A 320 -5.72 -10.77 35.64
C ASN A 320 -4.66 -9.87 34.95
N PRO A 321 -4.79 -9.51 33.66
CA PRO A 321 -3.80 -8.69 32.97
C PRO A 321 -4.03 -7.18 33.15
N PHE A 322 -4.78 -6.78 34.18
CA PHE A 322 -5.00 -5.39 34.56
C PHE A 322 -4.70 -5.26 36.04
N ASP A 323 -3.43 -4.99 36.35
CA ASP A 323 -3.04 -4.36 37.60
C ASP A 323 -2.25 -3.10 37.23
N GLU A 324 -2.90 -1.96 37.45
CA GLU A 324 -2.33 -0.62 37.34
C GLU A 324 -1.52 -0.36 38.61
N THR A 325 -0.20 -0.26 38.52
CA THR A 325 0.62 0.50 39.48
C THR A 325 2.04 0.66 38.93
N GLU A 326 2.27 1.71 38.15
CA GLU A 326 3.61 2.32 38.01
C GLU A 326 3.46 3.70 37.34
N LEU A 327 3.02 4.68 38.13
CA LEU A 327 3.09 6.11 37.82
C LEU A 327 3.23 6.89 39.13
N GLU A 328 4.40 6.83 39.75
CA GLU A 328 4.88 7.91 40.62
C GLU A 328 6.37 8.13 40.37
N ASP A 329 6.75 9.40 40.45
CA ASP A 329 8.10 9.97 40.39
C ASP A 329 8.76 10.16 39.02
N ILE A 330 8.59 11.35 38.44
CA ILE A 330 9.67 12.35 38.32
C ILE A 330 9.03 13.74 38.31
N GLN A 331 9.38 14.53 39.33
CA GLN A 331 8.93 15.90 39.57
C GLN A 331 9.60 16.93 38.64
N LEU A 332 8.79 17.92 38.25
CA LEU A 332 9.01 19.35 37.95
C LEU A 332 10.33 19.82 37.31
#